data_AF-A0A484ZUK6-F1
#
_entry.id   AF-A0A484ZUK6-F1
#
_cell.length_a   1.000
_cell.length_b   1.000
_cell.length_c   1.000
_cell.angle_alpha   90.00
_cell.angle_beta   90.00
_cell.angle_gamma   90.00
#
_symmetry.space_group_name_H-M   'P 1'
#
loop_
_entity.id
_entity.type
_entity.pdbx_description
1 polymer ?
#
loop_
_entity_poly.entity_id
_entity_poly.type
_entity_poly.pdbx_seq_one_letter_code
_entity_poly.pdbx_strand_id
1 'polypeptide(L)'
;MFNLFDVNKEPNYERKSLFLHYYQYQVSHIKNRGSSDRLFFLKKMMFEFGLSDEIYDLLTIVSNDICYKTNSGKIIGLMTLIDNVFDNIESKELWASTLLVKIKLIQKKVIRFILGVDDVFEFKYDDFNKNYIYSDFFKERYYADKKELFDVIVACVNKYQSSTENLISNMIIMNYSYYILKECPEEILLLKDFCKKKPGVFLDVINKILDIKFFVWKETFKDVGINYYLHRVKSDFN
;
A
#
# COMPACT_ATOMS: atom_id res chain seq x y z
N MET A 1 10.00 21.83 0.59
CA MET A 1 8.82 21.69 -0.28
C MET A 1 8.80 20.24 -0.73
N PHE A 2 7.84 19.43 -0.27
CA PHE A 2 7.73 18.03 -0.65
C PHE A 2 6.88 17.93 -1.91
N ASN A 3 7.42 17.40 -3.02
CA ASN A 3 6.60 17.09 -4.19
C ASN A 3 5.97 15.70 -4.05
N LEU A 4 4.78 15.55 -4.62
CA LEU A 4 3.91 14.36 -4.60
C LEU A 4 4.62 13.06 -5.03
N PHE A 5 5.77 13.15 -5.70
CA PHE A 5 6.54 12.03 -6.25
C PHE A 5 8.04 12.10 -5.94
N ASP A 6 8.47 12.96 -5.00
CA ASP A 6 9.88 12.98 -4.59
C ASP A 6 10.17 11.72 -3.75
N VAL A 7 10.95 10.79 -4.32
CA VAL A 7 11.51 9.67 -3.57
C VAL A 7 12.59 10.22 -2.66
N ASN A 8 12.27 10.40 -1.39
CA ASN A 8 13.26 10.82 -0.41
C ASN A 8 14.21 9.64 -0.13
N LYS A 9 15.47 9.82 -0.54
CA LYS A 9 16.55 8.82 -0.39
C LYS A 9 17.20 8.86 1.00
N GLU A 10 16.79 9.77 1.87
CA GLU A 10 17.23 9.74 3.25
C GLU A 10 16.69 8.47 3.94
N PRO A 11 17.54 7.73 4.66
CA PRO A 11 17.14 6.48 5.33
C PRO A 11 15.89 6.60 6.20
N ASN A 12 15.69 7.77 6.81
CA ASN A 12 14.55 8.06 7.69
C ASN A 12 13.19 8.07 6.94
N TYR A 13 13.19 8.21 5.61
CA TYR A 13 11.98 8.31 4.80
C TYR A 13 11.80 7.14 3.82
N GLU A 14 12.74 6.20 3.77
CA GLU A 14 12.67 5.03 2.90
C GLU A 14 11.39 4.22 3.15
N ARG A 15 11.04 4.03 4.43
CA ARG A 15 9.83 3.31 4.83
C ARG A 15 8.54 4.02 4.43
N LYS A 16 8.51 5.35 4.56
CA LYS A 16 7.37 6.16 4.12
C LYS A 16 7.19 6.06 2.60
N SER A 17 8.30 6.11 1.85
CA SER A 17 8.29 5.96 0.39
C SER A 17 7.79 4.57 -0.03
N LEU A 18 8.24 3.51 0.64
CA LEU A 18 7.76 2.14 0.43
C LEU A 18 6.25 2.02 0.67
N PHE A 19 5.75 2.62 1.75
CA PHE A 19 4.32 2.58 2.07
C PHE A 19 3.48 3.36 1.07
N LEU A 20 3.90 4.56 0.68
CA LEU A 20 3.24 5.36 -0.35
C LEU A 20 3.17 4.61 -1.69
N HIS A 21 4.28 4.00 -2.10
CA HIS A 21 4.34 3.15 -3.29
C HIS A 21 3.35 1.99 -3.18
N TYR A 22 3.37 1.25 -2.08
CA TYR A 22 2.44 0.14 -1.85
C TYR A 22 0.97 0.61 -1.87
N TYR A 23 0.63 1.71 -1.21
CA TYR A 23 -0.73 2.24 -1.21
C TYR A 23 -1.21 2.60 -2.61
N GLN A 24 -0.42 3.36 -3.38
CA GLN A 24 -0.76 3.69 -4.77
C GLN A 24 -0.90 2.43 -5.62
N TYR A 25 0.00 1.47 -5.43
CA TYR A 25 -0.02 0.21 -6.16
C TYR A 25 -1.32 -0.57 -5.88
N GLN A 26 -1.71 -0.73 -4.61
CA GLN A 26 -2.97 -1.39 -4.26
C GLN A 26 -4.19 -0.62 -4.80
N VAL A 27 -4.21 0.72 -4.71
CA VAL A 27 -5.33 1.53 -5.23
C VAL A 27 -5.53 1.33 -6.74
N SER A 28 -4.44 1.22 -7.50
CA SER A 28 -4.47 1.08 -8.96
C SER A 28 -4.73 -0.37 -9.42
N HIS A 29 -4.33 -1.38 -8.65
CA HIS A 29 -4.34 -2.78 -9.10
C HIS A 29 -5.45 -3.68 -8.50
N ILE A 30 -6.09 -3.31 -7.38
CA ILE A 30 -7.22 -4.10 -6.85
C ILE A 30 -8.34 -4.16 -7.90
N LYS A 31 -8.74 -5.39 -8.28
CA LYS A 31 -9.73 -5.62 -9.35
C LYS A 31 -11.12 -5.10 -8.96
N ASN A 32 -11.51 -5.33 -7.70
CA ASN A 32 -12.76 -4.79 -7.17
C ASN A 32 -12.63 -3.28 -6.89
N ARG A 33 -13.01 -2.47 -7.88
CA ARG A 33 -12.89 -1.01 -7.87
C ARG A 33 -13.67 -0.32 -6.75
N GLY A 34 -14.67 -0.97 -6.16
CA GLY A 34 -15.46 -0.46 -5.04
C GLY A 34 -15.12 -1.06 -3.66
N SER A 35 -14.07 -1.87 -3.57
CA SER A 35 -13.71 -2.53 -2.31
C SER A 35 -13.31 -1.55 -1.20
N SER A 36 -13.60 -1.91 0.05
CA SER A 36 -13.18 -1.15 1.23
C SER A 36 -11.66 -1.08 1.36
N ASP A 37 -10.93 -2.13 0.95
CA ASP A 37 -9.46 -2.15 0.94
C ASP A 37 -8.89 -1.06 0.02
N ARG A 38 -9.46 -0.92 -1.18
CA ARG A 38 -9.02 0.10 -2.14
C ARG A 38 -9.25 1.50 -1.58
N LEU A 39 -10.42 1.75 -0.99
CA LEU A 39 -10.70 3.02 -0.33
C LEU A 39 -9.76 3.24 0.85
N PHE A 40 -9.50 2.21 1.65
CA PHE A 40 -8.58 2.28 2.78
C PHE A 40 -7.18 2.73 2.36
N PHE A 41 -6.59 2.10 1.33
CA PHE A 41 -5.27 2.49 0.83
C PHE A 41 -5.27 3.88 0.20
N LEU A 42 -6.33 4.26 -0.51
CA LEU A 42 -6.47 5.61 -1.02
C LEU A 42 -6.42 6.62 0.13
N LYS A 43 -7.23 6.40 1.17
CA LYS A 43 -7.28 7.30 2.32
C LYS A 43 -5.95 7.35 3.07
N LYS A 44 -5.24 6.22 3.24
CA LYS A 44 -3.89 6.19 3.84
C LYS A 44 -2.88 6.97 3.01
N MET A 45 -2.90 6.84 1.69
CA MET A 45 -2.05 7.63 0.81
C MET A 45 -2.33 9.13 0.92
N MET A 46 -3.61 9.51 0.97
CA MET A 46 -4.03 10.90 1.14
C MET A 46 -3.60 11.49 2.48
N PHE A 47 -3.71 10.73 3.56
CA PHE A 47 -3.18 11.10 4.87
C PHE A 47 -1.66 11.36 4.83
N GLU A 48 -0.90 10.47 4.19
CA GLU A 48 0.55 10.65 4.04
C GLU A 48 0.94 11.87 3.21
N PHE A 49 0.04 12.35 2.34
CA PHE A 49 0.15 13.61 1.60
C PHE A 49 -0.28 14.85 2.40
N GLY A 50 -0.67 14.69 3.66
CA GLY A 50 -1.00 15.80 4.56
C GLY A 50 -2.47 16.22 4.53
N LEU A 51 -3.37 15.40 3.96
CA LEU A 51 -4.81 15.61 4.14
C LEU A 51 -5.20 15.21 5.56
N SER A 52 -5.90 16.11 6.25
CA SER A 52 -6.33 15.89 7.64
C SER A 52 -7.40 14.79 7.75
N ASP A 53 -7.55 14.27 8.97
CA ASP A 53 -8.55 13.25 9.30
C ASP A 53 -10.00 13.70 8.99
N GLU A 54 -10.27 15.00 9.03
CA GLU A 54 -11.60 15.55 8.68
C GLU A 54 -11.94 15.30 7.20
N ILE A 55 -10.94 15.32 6.31
CA ILE A 55 -11.14 15.04 4.88
C ILE A 55 -11.15 13.52 4.64
N TYR A 56 -10.42 12.76 5.45
CA TYR A 56 -10.33 11.31 5.39
C TYR A 56 -11.70 10.62 5.40
N ASP A 57 -12.63 11.08 6.24
CA ASP A 57 -13.96 10.47 6.38
C ASP A 57 -14.94 10.85 5.27
N LEU A 58 -14.71 11.96 4.60
CA LEU A 58 -15.54 12.43 3.49
C LEU A 58 -15.17 11.74 2.16
N LEU A 59 -13.97 11.16 2.05
CA LEU A 59 -13.53 10.47 0.84
C LEU A 59 -14.24 9.12 0.63
N THR A 60 -14.66 8.88 -0.60
CA THR A 60 -15.21 7.60 -1.07
C THR A 60 -14.77 7.32 -2.52
N ILE A 61 -15.01 6.11 -3.00
CA ILE A 61 -14.81 5.73 -4.41
C ILE A 61 -16.15 5.27 -4.98
N VAL A 62 -16.58 5.91 -6.07
CA VAL A 62 -17.82 5.55 -6.79
C VAL A 62 -17.51 5.41 -8.26
N SER A 63 -17.89 4.29 -8.89
CA SER A 63 -17.68 4.05 -10.32
C SER A 63 -16.25 4.32 -10.80
N ASN A 64 -15.26 3.95 -9.98
CA ASN A 64 -13.84 4.17 -10.24
C ASN A 64 -13.38 5.64 -10.24
N ASP A 65 -14.14 6.56 -9.63
CA ASP A 65 -13.74 7.95 -9.39
C ASP A 65 -13.63 8.23 -7.89
N ILE A 66 -12.76 9.17 -7.51
CA ILE A 66 -12.68 9.68 -6.13
C ILE A 66 -13.83 10.65 -5.95
N CYS A 67 -14.59 10.49 -4.87
CA CYS A 67 -15.68 11.39 -4.55
C CYS A 67 -15.61 11.88 -3.10
N TYR A 68 -16.23 13.03 -2.86
CA TYR A 68 -16.49 13.56 -1.53
C TYR A 68 -17.96 13.36 -1.18
N LYS A 69 -18.22 12.82 0.00
CA LYS A 69 -19.54 12.80 0.61
C LYS A 69 -19.67 14.05 1.48
N THR A 70 -20.62 14.92 1.16
CA THR A 70 -20.91 16.10 1.97
C THR A 70 -21.64 15.73 3.27
N ASN A 71 -21.70 16.66 4.23
CA ASN A 71 -22.49 16.49 5.46
C ASN A 71 -23.98 16.25 5.17
N SER A 72 -24.50 16.74 4.04
CA SER A 72 -25.87 16.48 3.57
C SER A 72 -26.06 15.11 2.89
N GLY A 73 -25.01 14.29 2.81
CA GLY A 73 -25.02 12.97 2.18
C GLY A 73 -24.87 12.99 0.66
N LYS A 74 -24.73 14.17 0.03
CA LYS A 74 -24.51 14.29 -1.42
C LYS A 74 -23.11 13.81 -1.77
N ILE A 75 -22.99 13.07 -2.87
CA ILE A 75 -21.71 12.60 -3.40
C ILE A 75 -21.31 13.50 -4.56
N ILE A 76 -20.08 14.02 -4.53
CA ILE A 76 -19.53 14.90 -5.57
C ILE A 76 -18.18 14.34 -6.03
N GLY A 77 -18.04 14.11 -7.34
CA GLY A 77 -16.78 13.63 -7.93
C GLY A 77 -15.67 14.66 -7.85
N LEU A 78 -14.46 14.22 -7.49
CA LEU A 78 -13.27 15.07 -7.39
C LEU A 78 -12.92 15.70 -8.74
N MET A 79 -13.09 14.96 -9.84
CA MET A 79 -12.86 15.49 -11.19
C MET A 79 -13.79 16.67 -11.51
N THR A 80 -15.07 16.57 -11.11
CA THR A 80 -16.05 17.65 -11.25
C THR A 80 -15.72 18.84 -10.35
N LEU A 81 -15.24 18.59 -9.12
CA LEU A 81 -14.80 19.67 -8.23
C LEU A 81 -13.62 20.45 -8.84
N ILE A 82 -12.64 19.74 -9.41
CA ILE A 82 -11.51 20.37 -10.12
C ILE A 82 -12.03 21.21 -11.28
N ASP A 83 -12.94 20.68 -12.11
CA ASP A 83 -13.53 21.46 -13.20
C ASP A 83 -14.17 22.76 -12.70
N ASN A 84 -15.05 22.65 -11.71
CA ASN A 84 -15.74 23.80 -11.15
C ASN A 84 -14.80 24.85 -10.55
N VAL A 85 -13.72 24.46 -9.88
CA VAL A 85 -12.75 25.40 -9.30
C VAL A 85 -12.06 26.20 -10.40
N PHE A 86 -11.56 25.53 -11.43
CA PHE A 86 -10.84 26.20 -12.51
C PHE A 86 -11.77 27.07 -13.35
N ASP A 87 -12.97 26.60 -13.67
CA ASP A 87 -13.95 27.38 -14.46
C ASP A 87 -14.35 28.67 -13.72
N ASN A 88 -14.44 28.62 -12.38
CA ASN A 88 -14.70 29.80 -11.55
C ASN A 88 -13.52 30.80 -11.53
N ILE A 89 -12.28 30.32 -11.54
CA ILE A 89 -11.09 31.18 -11.58
C ILE A 89 -10.97 31.87 -12.95
N GLU A 90 -11.13 31.12 -14.03
CA GLU A 90 -11.10 31.64 -15.40
C GLU A 90 -12.18 32.72 -15.64
N SER A 91 -13.36 32.55 -15.04
CA SER A 91 -14.43 33.55 -15.14
C SER A 91 -14.12 34.90 -14.45
N LYS A 92 -13.13 34.94 -13.55
CA LYS A 92 -12.80 36.12 -12.74
C LYS A 92 -11.51 36.81 -13.16
N GLU A 93 -10.57 36.09 -13.76
CA GLU A 93 -9.29 36.62 -14.21
C GLU A 93 -9.07 36.32 -15.69
N LEU A 94 -9.27 37.33 -16.57
CA LEU A 94 -9.15 37.17 -18.03
C LEU A 94 -7.74 36.71 -18.51
N TRP A 95 -6.74 36.82 -17.63
CA TRP A 95 -5.33 36.46 -17.84
C TRP A 95 -4.94 35.15 -17.15
N ALA A 96 -5.93 34.42 -16.62
CA ALA A 96 -5.87 33.04 -16.18
C ALA A 96 -5.32 32.15 -17.31
N SER A 97 -4.00 32.07 -17.33
CA SER A 97 -3.18 31.72 -18.47
C SER A 97 -3.22 30.23 -18.82
N THR A 98 -2.59 29.87 -19.95
CA THR A 98 -2.17 28.52 -20.34
C THR A 98 -1.59 27.69 -19.17
N LEU A 99 -1.06 28.32 -18.13
CA LEU A 99 -0.60 27.66 -16.90
C LEU A 99 -1.75 26.99 -16.12
N LEU A 100 -2.90 27.65 -15.94
CA LEU A 100 -4.03 27.07 -15.21
C LEU A 100 -4.61 25.86 -15.95
N VAL A 101 -4.71 25.95 -17.28
CA VAL A 101 -5.07 24.80 -18.14
C VAL A 101 -4.10 23.63 -17.92
N LYS A 102 -2.79 23.91 -17.86
CA LYS A 102 -1.77 22.89 -17.57
C LYS A 102 -1.91 22.30 -16.17
N ILE A 103 -2.14 23.11 -15.14
CA ILE A 103 -2.31 22.63 -13.76
C ILE A 103 -3.57 21.75 -13.65
N LYS A 104 -4.71 22.20 -14.20
CA LYS A 104 -5.97 21.44 -14.28
C LYS A 104 -5.73 20.07 -14.92
N LEU A 105 -5.04 20.05 -16.06
CA LEU A 105 -4.69 18.83 -16.77
C LEU A 105 -3.79 17.91 -15.96
N ILE A 106 -2.76 18.44 -15.29
CA ILE A 106 -1.84 17.67 -14.45
C ILE A 106 -2.60 17.05 -13.28
N GLN A 107 -3.41 17.81 -12.55
CA GLN A 107 -4.21 17.30 -11.42
C GLN A 107 -5.12 16.15 -11.86
N LYS A 108 -5.82 16.32 -12.98
CA LYS A 108 -6.66 15.27 -13.57
C LYS A 108 -5.86 14.01 -13.92
N LYS A 109 -4.70 14.17 -14.57
CA LYS A 109 -3.82 13.04 -14.92
C LYS A 109 -3.27 12.31 -13.70
N VAL A 110 -2.89 13.04 -12.65
CA VAL A 110 -2.43 12.47 -11.38
C VAL A 110 -3.53 11.62 -10.74
N ILE A 111 -4.77 12.10 -10.70
CA ILE A 111 -5.90 11.33 -10.17
C ILE A 111 -6.12 10.04 -10.98
N ARG A 112 -6.10 10.15 -12.31
CA ARG A 112 -6.25 8.98 -13.20
C ARG A 112 -5.13 7.96 -13.01
N PHE A 113 -3.90 8.43 -12.80
CA PHE A 113 -2.75 7.58 -12.47
C PHE A 113 -2.92 6.87 -11.13
N ILE A 114 -3.29 7.59 -10.07
CA ILE A 114 -3.56 7.02 -8.75
C ILE A 114 -4.60 5.90 -8.83
N LEU A 115 -5.67 6.13 -9.59
CA LEU A 115 -6.78 5.19 -9.72
C LEU A 115 -6.52 4.04 -10.71
N GLY A 116 -5.47 4.12 -11.55
CA GLY A 116 -5.21 3.16 -12.62
C GLY A 116 -6.33 3.13 -13.67
N VAL A 117 -6.83 4.30 -14.09
CA VAL A 117 -7.99 4.43 -15.00
C VAL A 117 -7.59 4.26 -16.47
N ASP A 118 -6.47 4.86 -16.90
CA ASP A 118 -6.03 4.85 -18.30
C ASP A 118 -5.22 3.60 -18.64
N ASP A 119 -4.30 3.25 -17.74
CA ASP A 119 -3.50 2.05 -17.79
C ASP A 119 -2.97 1.83 -16.37
N VAL A 120 -2.82 0.57 -16.00
CA VAL A 120 -2.21 0.22 -14.73
C VAL A 120 -0.71 0.08 -15.00
N PHE A 121 0.10 0.95 -14.38
CA PHE A 121 1.53 0.92 -14.63
C PHE A 121 2.16 -0.37 -14.07
N GLU A 122 2.43 -1.32 -14.95
CA GLU A 122 3.19 -2.51 -14.63
C GLU A 122 4.69 -2.18 -14.63
N PHE A 123 5.26 -2.09 -13.43
CA PHE A 123 6.71 -2.08 -13.30
C PHE A 123 7.27 -3.39 -13.88
N LYS A 124 8.26 -3.26 -14.75
CA LYS A 124 9.00 -4.40 -15.33
C LYS A 124 9.93 -5.00 -14.28
N TYR A 125 9.33 -5.66 -13.30
CA TYR A 125 10.01 -6.45 -12.30
C TYR A 125 10.44 -7.79 -12.91
N ASP A 126 11.74 -8.05 -12.89
CA ASP A 126 12.30 -9.36 -13.23
C ASP A 126 12.41 -10.20 -11.95
N ASP A 127 11.25 -10.63 -11.43
CA ASP A 127 11.15 -11.46 -10.23
C ASP A 127 10.04 -12.49 -10.43
N PHE A 128 10.36 -13.75 -10.11
CA PHE A 128 9.45 -14.88 -10.20
C PHE A 128 8.19 -14.72 -9.32
N ASN A 129 8.34 -14.06 -8.17
CA ASN A 129 7.30 -13.88 -7.17
C ASN A 129 6.44 -12.63 -7.41
N LYS A 130 6.66 -11.86 -8.48
CA LYS A 130 5.97 -10.57 -8.70
C LYS A 130 4.45 -10.66 -8.63
N ASN A 131 3.83 -11.77 -9.03
CA ASN A 131 2.37 -11.88 -9.02
C ASN A 131 1.79 -11.83 -7.59
N TYR A 132 2.58 -12.16 -6.57
CA TYR A 132 2.17 -12.14 -5.17
C TYR A 132 2.04 -10.73 -4.58
N ILE A 133 2.41 -9.68 -5.32
CA ILE A 133 2.13 -8.28 -4.92
C ILE A 133 0.68 -7.89 -5.20
N TYR A 134 0.01 -8.54 -6.16
CA TYR A 134 -1.41 -8.35 -6.42
C TYR A 134 -2.24 -8.97 -5.30
N SER A 135 -2.99 -8.15 -4.58
CA SER A 135 -3.75 -8.61 -3.41
C SER A 135 -4.78 -9.69 -3.72
N ASP A 136 -5.47 -9.60 -4.85
CA ASP A 136 -6.45 -10.62 -5.25
C ASP A 136 -5.77 -11.97 -5.51
N PHE A 137 -4.63 -11.98 -6.22
CA PHE A 137 -3.84 -13.19 -6.44
C PHE A 137 -3.25 -13.74 -5.14
N PHE A 138 -2.70 -12.86 -4.29
CA PHE A 138 -2.16 -13.24 -2.99
C PHE A 138 -3.21 -13.90 -2.10
N LYS A 139 -4.41 -13.29 -1.98
CA LYS A 139 -5.52 -13.84 -1.18
C LYS A 139 -6.01 -15.17 -1.74
N GLU A 140 -6.22 -15.24 -3.05
CA GLU A 140 -6.65 -16.48 -3.72
C GLU A 140 -5.68 -17.62 -3.43
N ARG A 141 -4.37 -17.36 -3.59
CA ARG A 141 -3.32 -18.36 -3.34
C ARG A 141 -3.21 -18.74 -1.88
N TYR A 142 -3.36 -17.79 -0.96
CA TYR A 142 -3.36 -18.08 0.47
C TYR A 142 -4.45 -19.09 0.85
N TYR A 143 -5.66 -18.98 0.29
CA TYR A 143 -6.75 -19.90 0.60
C TYR A 143 -6.71 -21.20 -0.21
N ALA A 144 -6.15 -21.19 -1.42
CA ALA A 144 -6.06 -22.36 -2.29
C ALA A 144 -4.85 -23.26 -1.96
N ASP A 145 -3.67 -22.67 -1.77
CA ASP A 145 -2.42 -23.39 -1.49
C ASP A 145 -1.50 -22.56 -0.57
N LYS A 146 -1.71 -22.70 0.75
CA LYS A 146 -0.86 -22.05 1.77
C LYS A 146 0.61 -22.44 1.63
N LYS A 147 0.92 -23.63 1.12
CA LYS A 147 2.30 -24.13 1.04
C LYS A 147 3.08 -23.37 -0.03
N GLU A 148 2.49 -23.20 -1.21
CA GLU A 148 3.05 -22.39 -2.30
C GLU A 148 3.37 -20.97 -1.80
N LEU A 149 2.41 -20.34 -1.12
CA LEU A 149 2.59 -18.99 -0.60
C LEU A 149 3.63 -18.91 0.55
N PHE A 150 3.71 -19.93 1.40
CA PHE A 150 4.74 -19.97 2.45
C PHE A 150 6.15 -20.13 1.87
N ASP A 151 6.33 -20.88 0.78
CA ASP A 151 7.59 -20.91 0.07
C ASP A 151 7.97 -19.52 -0.47
N VAL A 152 7.00 -18.76 -0.99
CA VAL A 152 7.21 -17.36 -1.44
C VAL A 152 7.57 -16.43 -0.28
N ILE A 153 6.87 -16.51 0.86
CA ILE A 153 7.18 -15.71 2.06
C ILE A 153 8.58 -16.05 2.58
N VAL A 154 8.98 -17.31 2.55
CA VAL A 154 10.35 -17.73 2.91
C VAL A 154 11.38 -17.19 1.90
N ALA A 155 11.06 -17.13 0.61
CA ALA A 155 11.94 -16.55 -0.39
C ALA A 155 12.19 -15.04 -0.15
N CYS A 156 11.23 -14.33 0.45
CA CYS A 156 11.31 -12.90 0.75
C CYS A 156 12.39 -12.51 1.79
N VAL A 157 13.02 -13.48 2.46
CA VAL A 157 14.12 -13.24 3.42
C VAL A 157 15.48 -13.71 2.93
N ASN A 158 15.59 -14.02 1.63
CA ASN A 158 16.87 -14.32 1.02
C ASN A 158 17.80 -13.10 1.08
N LYS A 159 19.03 -13.28 1.58
CA LYS A 159 20.03 -12.21 1.75
C LYS A 159 20.68 -11.75 0.44
N TYR A 160 20.52 -12.53 -0.64
CA TYR A 160 21.15 -12.28 -1.93
C TYR A 160 20.20 -11.64 -2.95
N GLN A 161 19.18 -10.92 -2.48
CA GLN A 161 18.22 -10.22 -3.33
C GLN A 161 18.81 -8.93 -3.89
N SER A 162 18.56 -8.67 -5.17
CA SER A 162 18.68 -7.36 -5.79
C SER A 162 17.70 -6.35 -5.17
N SER A 163 17.91 -5.06 -5.42
CA SER A 163 17.01 -4.02 -4.92
C SER A 163 15.57 -4.18 -5.43
N THR A 164 15.39 -4.66 -6.65
CA THR A 164 14.07 -4.92 -7.24
C THR A 164 13.36 -6.07 -6.54
N GLU A 165 14.06 -7.19 -6.32
CA GLU A 165 13.51 -8.34 -5.61
C GLU A 165 13.18 -8.00 -4.14
N ASN A 166 13.98 -7.13 -3.51
CA ASN A 166 13.71 -6.66 -2.15
C ASN A 166 12.43 -5.81 -2.10
N LEU A 167 12.21 -4.92 -3.07
CA LEU A 167 10.95 -4.15 -3.16
C LEU A 167 9.74 -5.07 -3.26
N ILE A 168 9.81 -6.08 -4.13
CA ILE A 168 8.73 -7.06 -4.32
C ILE A 168 8.50 -7.88 -3.06
N SER A 169 9.59 -8.34 -2.44
CA SER A 169 9.53 -9.06 -1.16
C SER A 169 8.88 -8.22 -0.06
N ASN A 170 9.21 -6.93 0.02
CA ASN A 170 8.56 -6.03 0.97
C ASN A 170 7.06 -5.92 0.71
N MET A 171 6.64 -5.76 -0.55
CA MET A 171 5.22 -5.69 -0.91
C MET A 171 4.47 -7.01 -0.61
N ILE A 172 5.11 -8.16 -0.81
CA ILE A 172 4.54 -9.48 -0.46
C ILE A 172 4.39 -9.61 1.06
N ILE A 173 5.40 -9.22 1.83
CA ILE A 173 5.31 -9.22 3.30
C ILE A 173 4.23 -8.24 3.78
N MET A 174 4.09 -7.07 3.15
CA MET A 174 3.02 -6.12 3.46
C MET A 174 1.63 -6.72 3.16
N ASN A 175 1.47 -7.48 2.07
CA ASN A 175 0.25 -8.23 1.80
C ASN A 175 -0.04 -9.24 2.91
N TYR A 176 0.96 -10.02 3.34
CA TYR A 176 0.79 -10.99 4.41
C TYR A 176 0.40 -10.31 5.74
N SER A 177 1.07 -9.23 6.09
CA SER A 177 0.78 -8.46 7.29
C SER A 177 -0.63 -7.89 7.27
N TYR A 178 -1.05 -7.23 6.18
CA TYR A 178 -2.35 -6.56 6.11
C TYR A 178 -3.52 -7.52 5.93
N TYR A 179 -3.42 -8.47 5.00
CA TYR A 179 -4.56 -9.33 4.64
C TYR A 179 -4.73 -10.55 5.54
N ILE A 180 -3.65 -11.02 6.20
CA ILE A 180 -3.69 -12.23 7.02
C ILE A 180 -3.47 -11.88 8.50
N LEU A 181 -2.28 -11.35 8.83
CA LEU A 181 -1.84 -11.28 10.23
C LEU A 181 -2.50 -10.17 11.04
N LYS A 182 -2.91 -9.07 10.41
CA LYS A 182 -3.55 -7.93 11.09
C LYS A 182 -4.80 -8.34 11.86
N GLU A 183 -5.63 -9.21 11.24
CA GLU A 183 -6.91 -9.64 11.81
C GLU A 183 -6.80 -11.03 12.48
N CYS A 184 -5.88 -11.90 12.02
CA CYS A 184 -5.69 -13.25 12.54
C CYS A 184 -4.18 -13.53 12.76
N PRO A 185 -3.58 -12.96 13.83
CA PRO A 185 -2.15 -13.10 14.08
C PRO A 185 -1.71 -14.54 14.33
N GLU A 186 -2.61 -15.43 14.75
CA GLU A 186 -2.37 -16.86 14.97
C GLU A 186 -1.98 -17.62 13.69
N GLU A 187 -2.33 -17.10 12.51
CA GLU A 187 -1.93 -17.69 11.22
C GLU A 187 -0.40 -17.74 11.05
N ILE A 188 0.35 -16.96 11.83
CA ILE A 188 1.81 -17.03 11.88
C ILE A 188 2.31 -18.40 12.37
N LEU A 189 1.51 -19.14 13.16
CA LEU A 189 1.86 -20.47 13.66
C LEU A 189 1.90 -21.51 12.54
N LEU A 190 1.07 -21.37 11.51
CA LEU A 190 1.14 -22.26 10.34
C LEU A 190 2.45 -22.07 9.59
N LEU A 191 2.90 -20.82 9.44
CA LEU A 191 4.19 -20.51 8.81
C LEU A 191 5.37 -20.98 9.68
N LYS A 192 5.28 -20.83 11.00
CA LYS A 192 6.26 -21.41 11.94
C LYS A 192 6.39 -22.92 11.75
N ASP A 193 5.25 -23.60 11.68
CA ASP A 193 5.18 -25.05 11.51
C ASP A 193 5.75 -25.49 10.16
N PHE A 194 5.47 -24.75 9.10
CA PHE A 194 6.07 -24.95 7.78
C PHE A 194 7.60 -24.82 7.81
N CYS A 195 8.13 -23.83 8.53
CA CYS A 195 9.55 -23.55 8.65
C CYS A 195 10.32 -24.49 9.59
N LYS A 196 9.66 -25.43 10.29
CA LYS A 196 10.30 -26.31 11.31
C LYS A 196 11.58 -27.00 10.84
N LYS A 197 11.65 -27.36 9.55
CA LYS A 197 12.79 -28.08 8.95
C LYS A 197 13.95 -27.17 8.51
N LYS A 198 13.79 -25.85 8.53
CA LYS A 198 14.79 -24.87 8.08
C LYS A 198 15.18 -23.96 9.27
N PRO A 199 16.24 -24.29 10.02
CA PRO A 199 16.66 -23.51 11.19
C PRO A 199 16.88 -22.04 10.84
N GLY A 200 16.44 -21.13 11.71
CA GLY A 200 16.62 -19.68 11.54
C GLY A 200 15.65 -18.99 10.58
N VAL A 201 15.13 -19.69 9.56
CA VAL A 201 14.28 -19.09 8.53
C VAL A 201 13.03 -18.41 9.10
N PHE A 202 12.34 -19.05 10.05
CA PHE A 202 11.19 -18.42 10.68
C PHE A 202 11.55 -17.14 11.45
N LEU A 203 12.71 -17.11 12.11
CA LEU A 203 13.18 -15.91 12.80
C LEU A 203 13.48 -14.79 11.80
N ASP A 204 14.08 -15.11 10.65
CA ASP A 204 14.33 -14.13 9.58
C ASP A 204 13.02 -13.56 9.02
N VAL A 205 11.99 -14.40 8.82
CA VAL A 205 10.65 -13.93 8.40
C VAL A 205 10.02 -13.01 9.44
N ILE A 206 10.04 -13.39 10.71
CA ILE A 206 9.51 -12.55 11.79
C ILE A 206 10.28 -11.23 11.89
N ASN A 207 11.61 -11.26 11.75
CA ASN A 207 12.43 -10.05 11.68
C ASN A 207 11.98 -9.15 10.54
N LYS A 208 11.75 -9.70 9.34
CA LYS A 208 11.31 -8.92 8.18
C LYS A 208 9.92 -8.30 8.36
N ILE A 209 8.96 -9.07 8.89
CA ILE A 209 7.60 -8.58 9.19
C ILE A 209 7.65 -7.40 10.18
N LEU A 210 8.39 -7.58 11.28
CA LEU A 210 8.46 -6.59 12.35
C LEU A 210 9.39 -5.41 12.03
N ASP A 211 10.38 -5.60 11.15
CA ASP A 211 11.15 -4.50 10.61
C ASP A 211 10.28 -3.63 9.72
N ILE A 212 9.47 -4.20 8.82
CA ILE A 212 8.62 -3.41 7.93
C ILE A 212 7.59 -2.58 8.73
N LYS A 213 7.07 -3.08 9.87
CA LYS A 213 6.08 -2.39 10.73
C LYS A 213 4.80 -1.97 9.99
N PHE A 214 4.32 -2.82 9.07
CA PHE A 214 3.10 -2.54 8.31
C PHE A 214 1.89 -3.24 8.93
N PHE A 215 1.07 -2.49 9.68
CA PHE A 215 -0.15 -2.95 10.38
C PHE A 215 0.02 -4.06 11.42
N VAL A 216 1.26 -4.49 11.66
CA VAL A 216 1.60 -5.57 12.58
C VAL A 216 2.84 -5.13 13.35
N TRP A 217 2.81 -5.32 14.66
CA TRP A 217 3.89 -4.98 15.59
C TRP A 217 4.20 -6.18 16.50
N LYS A 218 5.20 -6.05 17.39
CA LYS A 218 5.53 -7.14 18.33
C LYS A 218 4.32 -7.49 19.19
N GLU A 219 3.54 -6.49 19.57
CA GLU A 219 2.35 -6.55 20.39
C GLU A 219 1.22 -7.32 19.70
N THR A 220 1.13 -7.28 18.36
CA THR A 220 0.16 -8.04 17.56
C THR A 220 0.30 -9.55 17.80
N PHE A 221 1.50 -10.02 18.14
CA PHE A 221 1.78 -11.43 18.40
C PHE A 221 1.88 -11.78 19.88
N LYS A 222 1.52 -10.84 20.77
CA LYS A 222 1.47 -11.12 22.20
C LYS A 222 0.49 -12.28 22.41
N ASP A 223 0.92 -13.28 23.17
CA ASP A 223 0.14 -14.47 23.51
C ASP A 223 -0.16 -15.46 22.35
N VAL A 224 0.36 -15.22 21.14
CA VAL A 224 0.23 -16.13 19.98
C VAL A 224 1.14 -17.37 20.08
N GLY A 225 1.99 -17.48 21.10
CA GLY A 225 2.87 -18.66 21.28
C GLY A 225 4.17 -18.63 20.46
N ILE A 226 4.61 -17.43 20.05
CA ILE A 226 5.90 -17.20 19.38
C ILE A 226 6.88 -16.33 20.17
N ASN A 227 6.65 -16.14 21.48
CA ASN A 227 7.46 -15.29 22.37
C ASN A 227 8.97 -15.54 22.28
N TYR A 228 9.38 -16.81 22.17
CA TYR A 228 10.78 -17.21 21.96
C TYR A 228 11.44 -16.45 20.77
N TYR A 229 10.71 -16.26 19.69
CA TYR A 229 11.19 -15.55 18.50
C TYR A 229 11.12 -14.04 18.69
N LEU A 230 10.03 -13.52 19.28
CA LEU A 230 9.86 -12.07 19.54
C LEU A 230 11.00 -11.47 20.38
N HIS A 231 11.51 -12.23 21.36
CA HIS A 231 12.67 -11.83 22.18
C HIS A 231 14.01 -11.82 21.41
N ARG A 232 14.08 -12.54 20.29
CA ARG A 232 15.30 -12.64 19.44
C ARG A 232 15.23 -11.75 18.20
N VAL A 233 14.11 -11.05 18.01
CA VAL A 233 14.00 -10.08 16.94
C VAL A 233 15.00 -8.97 17.19
N LYS A 234 15.83 -8.68 16.19
CA LYS A 234 16.79 -7.57 16.27
C LYS A 234 15.99 -6.30 16.46
N SER A 235 16.06 -5.72 17.65
CA SER A 235 15.53 -4.39 17.92
C SER A 235 16.53 -3.40 17.37
N ASP A 236 16.45 -3.12 16.07
CA ASP A 236 17.07 -1.92 15.55
C ASP A 236 16.14 -0.76 15.95
N PHE A 237 16.65 0.02 16.93
CA PHE A 237 16.15 1.30 17.48
C PHE A 237 15.18 1.25 18.69
N ASN A 238 15.77 1.54 19.87
CA ASN A 238 15.31 2.65 20.73
C ASN A 238 15.41 3.98 19.96
#